data_AF-X1JCZ8-F1
#
_entry.id   AF-X1JCZ8-F1
#
_cell.length_a   1.000
_cell.length_b   1.000
_cell.length_c   1.000
_cell.angle_alpha   90.00
_cell.angle_beta   90.00
_cell.angle_gamma   90.00
#
_symmetry.space_group_name_H-M   'P 1'
#
loop_
_entity.id
_entity.type
_entity.pdbx_description
1 polymer ?
#
loop_
_entity_poly.entity_id
_entity_poly.type
_entity_poly.pdbx_seq_one_letter_code
_entity_poly.pdbx_strand_id
1 'polypeptide(L)'
;GVIIAEELYDRDFVNNWTFGFDKLKEHVRKYSPEAVERVTWVPADKVRQFARMYALSKPAAITQGVSLDHCINGVQNSRAISILIAITGNLDIPGGISITSR
;
A
#
# COMPACT_ATOMS: atom_id res chain seq x y z
N GLY A 1 -7.32 6.48 3.06
CA GLY A 1 -6.93 5.34 2.20
C GLY A 1 -7.92 4.20 2.38
N VAL A 2 -8.40 3.63 1.28
CA VAL A 2 -9.52 2.66 1.24
C VAL A 2 -9.28 1.45 2.17
N ILE A 3 -8.09 0.84 2.11
CA ILE A 3 -7.72 -0.34 2.93
C ILE A 3 -7.84 -0.06 4.43
N ILE A 4 -7.37 1.09 4.90
CA ILE A 4 -7.39 1.44 6.33
C ILE A 4 -8.81 1.83 6.77
N ALA A 5 -9.58 2.49 5.90
CA ALA A 5 -10.96 2.90 6.20
C ALA A 5 -11.92 1.71 6.28
N GLU A 6 -11.72 0.71 5.42
CA GLU A 6 -12.50 -0.54 5.39
C GLU A 6 -11.91 -1.64 6.28
N GLU A 7 -10.86 -1.32 7.04
CA GLU A 7 -10.19 -2.24 7.96
C GLU A 7 -9.70 -3.55 7.32
N LEU A 8 -9.26 -3.48 6.05
CA LEU A 8 -8.75 -4.61 5.26
C LEU A 8 -7.24 -4.86 5.43
N TYR A 9 -6.60 -4.18 6.39
CA TYR A 9 -5.18 -4.34 6.68
C TYR A 9 -4.95 -5.48 7.70
N ASP A 10 -3.75 -6.02 7.70
CA ASP A 10 -3.33 -7.05 8.63
C ASP A 10 -3.05 -6.46 10.01
N ARG A 11 -4.02 -6.59 10.93
CA ARG A 11 -3.93 -5.98 12.27
C ARG A 11 -2.79 -6.55 13.09
N ASP A 12 -2.58 -7.86 13.01
CA ASP A 12 -1.53 -8.53 13.77
C ASP A 12 -0.16 -8.09 13.27
N PHE A 13 0.02 -7.99 11.95
CA PHE A 13 1.26 -7.49 11.38
C PHE A 13 1.51 -6.03 11.79
N VAL A 14 0.50 -5.17 11.64
CA VAL A 14 0.61 -3.75 11.98
C VAL A 14 0.96 -3.55 13.46
N ASN A 15 0.32 -4.27 14.37
CA ASN A 15 0.54 -4.12 15.80
C ASN A 15 1.91 -4.62 16.26
N ASN A 16 2.43 -5.70 15.65
CA ASN A 16 3.65 -6.34 16.11
C ASN A 16 4.91 -5.83 15.40
N TRP A 17 4.79 -5.37 14.15
CA TRP A 17 5.95 -5.17 13.26
C TRP A 17 6.02 -3.78 12.63
N THR A 18 5.13 -2.85 12.98
CA THR A 18 5.14 -1.49 12.44
C THR A 18 5.18 -0.44 13.53
N PHE A 19 5.59 0.78 13.18
CA PHE A 19 5.54 1.93 14.05
C PHE A 19 4.83 3.10 13.36
N GLY A 20 4.10 3.91 14.13
CA GLY A 20 3.47 5.13 13.61
C GLY A 20 2.25 4.90 12.72
N PHE A 21 1.59 3.74 12.80
CA PHE A 21 0.38 3.46 12.02
C PHE A 21 -0.74 4.48 12.24
N ASP A 22 -0.89 5.02 13.46
CA ASP A 22 -1.87 6.09 13.73
C ASP A 22 -1.58 7.36 12.93
N LYS A 23 -0.30 7.73 12.82
CA LYS A 23 0.13 8.88 12.00
C LYS A 23 -0.11 8.60 10.52
N LEU A 24 0.12 7.37 10.07
CA LEU A 24 -0.20 6.95 8.71
C LEU A 24 -1.71 7.05 8.45
N LYS A 25 -2.55 6.50 9.33
CA LYS A 25 -4.01 6.52 9.24
C LYS A 25 -4.53 7.96 9.13
N GLU A 26 -4.02 8.87 9.95
CA GLU A 26 -4.38 10.28 9.88
C GLU A 26 -3.89 10.95 8.58
N HIS A 27 -2.65 10.66 8.16
CA HIS A 27 -2.11 11.19 6.92
C HIS A 27 -2.93 10.75 5.69
N VAL A 28 -3.26 9.46 5.58
CA VAL A 28 -3.96 8.92 4.40
C VAL A 28 -5.45 9.31 4.32
N ARG A 29 -6.03 9.89 5.38
CA ARG A 29 -7.44 10.38 5.37
C ARG A 29 -7.64 11.49 4.35
N LYS A 30 -6.62 12.30 4.10
CA LYS A 30 -6.64 13.42 3.14
C LYS A 30 -6.71 12.96 1.67
N TYR A 31 -6.44 11.68 1.42
CA TYR A 31 -6.39 11.09 0.08
C TYR A 31 -7.60 10.18 -0.13
N SER A 32 -8.79 10.79 -0.27
CA SER A 32 -9.99 10.06 -0.70
C SER A 32 -9.84 9.62 -2.17
N PRO A 33 -10.55 8.58 -2.61
CA PRO A 33 -10.57 8.19 -4.03
C PRO A 33 -10.88 9.36 -4.97
N GLU A 34 -11.80 10.25 -4.60
CA GLU A 34 -12.14 11.46 -5.38
C GLU A 34 -10.99 12.45 -5.42
N ALA A 35 -10.29 12.65 -4.30
CA ALA A 35 -9.12 13.53 -4.25
C ALA A 35 -7.99 12.99 -5.13
N VAL A 36 -7.80 11.67 -5.15
CA VAL A 36 -6.83 10.98 -6.02
C VAL A 36 -7.24 11.09 -7.49
N GLU A 37 -8.50 10.86 -7.82
CA GLU A 37 -9.02 10.95 -9.19
C GLU A 37 -8.74 12.32 -9.83
N ARG A 38 -8.91 13.41 -9.08
CA ARG A 38 -8.61 14.76 -9.60
C ARG A 38 -7.14 14.96 -9.99
N VAL A 39 -6.21 14.21 -9.36
CA VAL A 39 -4.76 14.36 -9.58
C VAL A 39 -4.25 13.36 -10.62
N THR A 40 -4.73 12.11 -10.56
CA THR A 40 -4.21 11.01 -11.38
C THR A 40 -5.06 10.71 -12.62
N TRP A 41 -6.26 11.28 -12.70
CA TRP A 41 -7.29 10.98 -13.70
C TRP A 41 -7.75 9.51 -13.71
N VAL A 42 -7.40 8.74 -12.67
CA VAL A 42 -7.90 7.39 -12.47
C VAL A 42 -9.25 7.47 -11.78
N PRO A 43 -10.33 6.88 -12.34
CA PRO A 43 -11.65 6.91 -11.72
C PRO A 43 -11.61 6.43 -10.26
N ALA A 44 -12.28 7.14 -9.35
CA ALA A 44 -12.30 6.81 -7.93
C ALA A 44 -12.70 5.34 -7.66
N ASP A 45 -13.63 4.81 -8.46
CA ASP A 45 -14.06 3.41 -8.36
C ASP A 45 -12.98 2.41 -8.74
N LYS A 46 -12.09 2.74 -9.69
CA LYS A 46 -10.92 1.91 -10.01
C LYS A 46 -9.92 1.90 -8.86
N VAL A 47 -9.72 3.04 -8.18
CA VAL A 47 -8.89 3.10 -6.98
C VAL A 47 -9.43 2.20 -5.87
N ARG A 48 -10.76 2.24 -5.63
CA ARG A 48 -11.42 1.35 -4.66
C ARG A 48 -11.31 -0.12 -5.03
N GLN A 49 -11.61 -0.45 -6.29
CA GLN A 49 -11.53 -1.82 -6.80
C GLN A 49 -10.12 -2.37 -6.62
N PHE A 50 -9.10 -1.61 -7.02
CA PHE A 50 -7.71 -2.01 -6.85
C PHE A 50 -7.34 -2.22 -5.39
N ALA A 51 -7.70 -1.26 -4.51
CA ALA A 51 -7.38 -1.34 -3.09
C ALA A 51 -7.99 -2.59 -2.41
N ARG A 52 -9.26 -2.89 -2.71
CA ARG A 52 -9.96 -4.08 -2.19
C ARG A 52 -9.39 -5.36 -2.78
N MET A 53 -9.20 -5.38 -4.10
CA MET A 53 -8.61 -6.53 -4.79
C MET A 53 -7.24 -6.88 -4.20
N TYR A 54 -6.35 -5.90 -4.06
CA TYR A 54 -5.00 -6.13 -3.53
C TYR A 54 -5.01 -6.56 -2.06
N ALA A 55 -5.82 -5.93 -1.20
CA ALA A 55 -5.87 -6.29 0.21
C ALA A 55 -6.48 -7.68 0.48
N LEU A 56 -7.44 -8.10 -0.35
CA LEU A 56 -8.14 -9.38 -0.21
C LEU A 56 -7.45 -10.53 -0.95
N SER A 57 -6.66 -10.24 -1.99
CA SER A 57 -5.91 -11.26 -2.72
C SER A 57 -4.64 -11.59 -1.94
N LYS A 58 -4.63 -12.73 -1.25
CA LYS A 58 -3.44 -13.22 -0.52
C LYS A 58 -3.03 -14.60 -1.05
N PRO A 59 -1.75 -14.84 -1.34
CA PRO A 59 -0.63 -13.87 -1.30
C PRO A 59 -0.63 -12.92 -2.52
N ALA A 60 -0.12 -11.70 -2.35
CA ALA A 60 0.07 -10.75 -3.45
C ALA A 60 1.44 -10.06 -3.40
N ALA A 61 2.04 -9.82 -4.56
CA ALA A 61 3.32 -9.14 -4.69
C ALA A 61 3.21 -7.88 -5.58
N ILE A 62 3.97 -6.83 -5.23
CA ILE A 62 4.15 -5.64 -6.06
C ILE A 62 5.63 -5.52 -6.41
N THR A 63 5.99 -5.79 -7.65
CA THR A 63 7.36 -5.59 -8.13
C THR A 63 7.54 -4.16 -8.63
N GLN A 64 8.46 -3.43 -8.03
CA GLN A 64 8.81 -2.08 -8.45
C GLN A 64 9.83 -2.12 -9.58
N GLY A 65 9.55 -1.38 -10.66
CA GLY A 65 10.53 -1.15 -11.73
C GLY A 65 11.37 0.11 -11.49
N VAL A 66 12.42 0.27 -12.29
CA VAL A 66 13.41 1.36 -12.17
C VAL A 66 12.79 2.75 -12.44
N SER A 67 11.68 2.82 -13.16
CA SER A 67 11.05 4.09 -13.55
C SER A 67 10.66 4.97 -12.36
N LEU A 68 10.31 4.37 -11.21
CA LEU A 68 9.98 5.13 -10.01
C LEU A 68 11.21 5.84 -9.42
N ASP A 69 12.39 5.24 -9.53
CA ASP A 69 13.63 5.76 -8.95
C ASP A 69 14.16 6.99 -9.68
N HIS A 70 13.78 7.15 -10.95
CA HIS A 70 14.13 8.32 -11.76
C HIS A 70 13.16 9.50 -11.59
N CYS A 71 12.19 9.41 -10.69
CA CYS A 71 11.30 10.51 -10.35
C CYS A 71 11.83 11.31 -9.15
N ILE A 72 11.57 12.62 -9.12
CA ILE A 72 11.96 13.50 -7.99
C ILE A 72 11.45 12.95 -6.64
N ASN A 73 10.28 12.33 -6.63
CA ASN A 73 9.66 11.73 -5.45
C ASN A 73 9.89 10.22 -5.31
N GLY A 74 10.85 9.64 -6.04
CA GLY A 74 11.04 8.19 -6.16
C GLY A 74 11.15 7.47 -4.81
N VAL A 75 11.95 8.01 -3.89
CA VAL A 75 12.09 7.47 -2.53
C VAL A 75 10.75 7.46 -1.77
N GLN A 76 9.95 8.52 -1.90
CA GLN A 76 8.66 8.63 -1.21
C GLN A 76 7.63 7.66 -1.80
N ASN A 77 7.62 7.52 -3.13
CA ASN A 77 6.78 6.56 -3.84
C ASN A 77 7.14 5.12 -3.45
N SER A 78 8.44 4.82 -3.39
CA SER A 78 8.93 3.51 -3.00
C SER A 78 8.53 3.17 -1.56
N ARG A 79 8.73 4.13 -0.64
CA ARG A 79 8.26 3.99 0.75
C ARG A 79 6.75 3.74 0.83
N ALA A 80 5.94 4.44 0.03
CA ALA A 80 4.49 4.24 0.02
C ALA A 80 4.10 2.82 -0.44
N ILE A 81 4.80 2.27 -1.43
CA ILE A 81 4.62 0.89 -1.90
C ILE A 81 5.04 -0.10 -0.80
N SER A 82 6.22 0.06 -0.20
CA SER A 82 6.66 -0.79 0.91
C SER A 82 5.68 -0.79 2.09
N ILE A 83 5.13 0.37 2.45
CA ILE A 83 4.10 0.48 3.50
C ILE A 83 2.86 -0.31 3.10
N LEU A 84 2.40 -0.20 1.86
CA LEU A 84 1.22 -0.94 1.37
C LEU A 84 1.41 -2.46 1.46
N ILE A 85 2.57 -2.97 1.05
CA ILE A 85 2.94 -4.39 1.16
C ILE A 85 2.94 -4.83 2.63
N ALA A 86 3.56 -4.03 3.50
CA ALA A 86 3.68 -4.33 4.92
C ALA A 86 2.31 -4.38 5.62
N ILE A 87 1.48 -3.32 5.49
CA ILE A 87 0.18 -3.27 6.17
C ILE A 87 -0.82 -4.31 5.63
N THR A 88 -0.58 -4.89 4.45
CA THR A 88 -1.42 -5.97 3.92
C THR A 88 -0.92 -7.37 4.28
N GLY A 89 0.20 -7.47 5.02
CA GLY A 89 0.79 -8.74 5.45
C GLY A 89 1.44 -9.53 4.31
N ASN A 90 1.84 -8.86 3.21
CA ASN A 90 2.42 -9.48 2.03
C ASN A 90 3.97 -9.49 2.04
N LEU A 91 4.57 -9.29 3.22
CA LEU A 91 6.02 -9.24 3.43
C LEU A 91 6.52 -10.57 3.96
N ASP A 92 7.56 -11.13 3.33
CA ASP A 92 8.27 -12.34 3.75
C ASP A 92 7.40 -13.61 3.85
N ILE A 93 6.41 -13.73 2.96
CA ILE A 93 5.54 -14.90 2.81
C ILE A 93 5.69 -15.54 1.42
N PRO A 94 5.47 -16.87 1.26
CA PRO A 94 5.44 -17.50 -0.05
C PRO A 94 4.40 -16.85 -0.98
N GLY A 95 4.84 -16.39 -2.15
CA GLY A 95 3.99 -15.66 -3.12
C GLY A 95 3.83 -14.16 -2.83
N GLY A 96 4.36 -13.67 -1.71
CA GLY A 96 4.52 -12.24 -1.41
C GLY A 96 5.89 -11.72 -1.81
N ILE A 97 6.28 -10.58 -1.25
CA ILE A 97 7.63 -10.04 -1.46
C ILE A 97 8.60 -10.66 -0.46
N SER A 98 9.59 -11.38 -0.98
CA SER A 98 10.73 -11.89 -0.22
C SER A 98 11.87 -10.88 -0.26
N ILE A 99 12.37 -10.48 0.91
CA ILE A 99 13.56 -9.59 1.03
C ILE A 99 14.84 -10.42 1.22
N THR A 100 14.71 -11.70 1.55
CA THR A 100 15.84 -12.60 1.75
C THR A 100 16.25 -13.30 0.45
N SER A 101 17.54 -13.21 0.11
CA SER A 101 18.20 -14.16 -0.79
C SER A 101 18.37 -15.48 -0.03
N ARG A 102 17.39 -16.36 -0.11
CA ARG A 102 17.61 -17.78 0.19
C ARG A 102 17.87 -18.54 -1.10
#